data_AF-A0A6G1YRC5-F1
#
_entry.id   AF-A0A6G1YRC5-F1
#
_cell.length_a   1.000
_cell.length_b   1.000
_cell.length_c   1.000
_cell.angle_alpha   90.00
_cell.angle_beta   90.00
_cell.angle_gamma   90.00
#
_symmetry.space_group_name_H-M   'P 1'
#
loop_
_entity.id
_entity.type
_entity.pdbx_description
1 polymer ?
#
loop_
_entity_poly.entity_id
_entity_poly.type
_entity_poly.pdbx_seq_one_letter_code
_entity_poly.pdbx_strand_id
1 'polypeptide(L)'
;MPEIWLKYGTTDVALDIKFGNLLAQVCPDIPLMSDEDIAATLGNVAMSNNMLILALSRSKPVQRIVQMLQAVIQSRGFEGVHVNGVRKLPIMESNEGFNVGSHDCPLFLGRRYENVIFVSRTSYDPLFGFSGTPTILLRYYMQDRMLAAFESRRSNLPTPGVDCPPMAVALSASEKLSAASVELVASNSGISGIYSGNICDGFRNAIQKLTSATTVEVDYAKSAIVGG
;
A
#
# COMPACT_ATOMS: atom_id res chain seq x y z
N MET A 1 12.49 30.69 -22.25
CA MET A 1 11.45 30.55 -21.22
C MET A 1 11.07 29.08 -21.20
N PRO A 2 11.19 28.36 -20.07
CA PRO A 2 10.72 26.99 -19.99
C PRO A 2 9.19 26.98 -20.00
N GLU A 3 8.59 26.17 -20.88
CA GLU A 3 7.15 25.92 -20.87
C GLU A 3 6.90 24.65 -20.06
N ILE A 4 6.35 24.82 -18.84
CA ILE A 4 6.06 23.69 -17.94
C ILE A 4 4.58 23.34 -18.09
N TRP A 5 4.29 22.10 -18.48
CA TRP A 5 2.92 21.61 -18.62
C TRP A 5 2.48 20.89 -17.35
N LEU A 6 1.39 21.35 -16.74
CA LEU A 6 0.82 20.77 -15.53
C LEU A 6 -0.52 20.12 -15.85
N LYS A 7 -0.73 18.91 -15.33
CA LYS A 7 -2.04 18.25 -15.41
C LYS A 7 -3.04 18.98 -14.53
N TYR A 8 -4.21 19.25 -15.10
CA TYR A 8 -5.38 19.76 -14.40
C TYR A 8 -6.61 18.97 -14.84
N GLY A 9 -6.92 17.90 -14.09
CA GLY A 9 -7.97 16.95 -14.47
C GLY A 9 -7.60 16.17 -15.72
N THR A 10 -8.39 16.31 -16.79
CA THR A 10 -8.18 15.62 -18.07
C THR A 10 -7.39 16.43 -19.10
N THR A 11 -6.97 17.65 -18.75
CA THR A 11 -6.29 18.58 -19.65
C THR A 11 -4.94 19.00 -19.07
N ASP A 12 -4.04 19.47 -19.94
CA ASP A 12 -2.77 20.07 -19.55
C ASP A 12 -2.86 21.60 -19.64
N VAL A 13 -2.28 22.28 -18.67
CA VAL A 13 -2.22 23.75 -18.58
C VAL A 13 -0.76 24.18 -18.61
N ALA A 14 -0.43 25.11 -19.50
CA ALA A 14 0.90 25.70 -19.57
C ALA A 14 1.10 26.68 -18.40
N LEU A 15 2.18 26.47 -17.66
CA LEU A 15 2.71 27.39 -16.66
C LEU A 15 3.87 28.17 -17.28
N ASP A 16 3.66 29.46 -17.47
CA ASP A 16 4.72 30.39 -17.86
C ASP A 16 5.42 30.93 -16.61
N ILE A 17 6.71 30.58 -16.46
CA ILE A 17 7.56 31.05 -15.37
C ILE A 17 8.90 31.55 -15.92
N LYS A 18 9.36 32.68 -15.38
CA LYS A 18 10.73 33.16 -15.67
C LYS A 18 11.74 32.11 -15.20
N PHE A 19 12.63 31.69 -16.09
CA PHE A 19 13.65 30.66 -15.80
C PHE A 19 14.44 30.95 -14.51
N GLY A 20 14.84 32.22 -14.28
CA GLY A 20 15.56 32.61 -13.07
C GLY A 20 14.77 32.51 -11.76
N ASN A 21 13.45 32.30 -11.83
CA ASN A 21 12.60 32.07 -10.67
C ASN A 21 12.32 30.58 -10.42
N LEU A 22 12.74 29.70 -11.34
CA LEU A 22 12.57 28.25 -11.21
C LEU A 22 13.77 27.69 -10.45
N LEU A 23 13.55 27.34 -9.18
CA LEU A 23 14.58 26.70 -8.35
C LEU A 23 14.83 25.26 -8.79
N ALA A 24 13.77 24.46 -8.89
CA ALA A 24 13.83 23.07 -9.29
C ALA A 24 12.50 22.63 -9.91
N GLN A 25 12.57 21.66 -10.82
CA GLN A 25 11.42 20.88 -11.27
C GLN A 25 11.59 19.47 -10.75
N VAL A 26 10.69 19.03 -9.87
CA VAL A 26 10.77 17.71 -9.24
C VAL A 26 9.74 16.80 -9.87
N CYS A 27 10.22 15.76 -10.56
CA CYS A 27 9.42 14.66 -11.07
C CYS A 27 10.13 13.36 -10.66
N PRO A 28 9.66 12.64 -9.63
CA PRO A 28 10.30 11.39 -9.23
C PRO A 28 10.26 10.39 -10.38
N ASP A 29 11.42 10.04 -10.92
CA ASP A 29 11.55 8.93 -11.86
C ASP A 29 11.71 7.64 -11.05
N ILE A 30 10.68 6.80 -11.13
CA ILE A 30 10.58 5.59 -10.32
C ILE A 30 10.81 4.40 -11.26
N PRO A 31 11.93 3.66 -11.14
CA PRO A 31 12.21 2.51 -11.99
C PRO A 31 11.09 1.46 -11.87
N LEU A 32 10.59 1.00 -13.02
CA LEU A 32 9.52 0.00 -13.10
C LEU A 32 10.11 -1.40 -13.22
N MET A 33 9.42 -2.37 -12.62
CA MET A 33 9.74 -3.79 -12.76
C MET A 33 9.18 -4.33 -14.08
N SER A 34 9.90 -5.25 -14.70
CA SER A 34 9.41 -6.06 -15.82
C SER A 34 8.41 -7.12 -15.33
N ASP A 35 7.63 -7.69 -16.25
CA ASP A 35 6.67 -8.75 -15.91
C ASP A 35 7.39 -10.02 -15.44
N GLU A 36 8.57 -10.29 -16.00
CA GLU A 36 9.46 -11.38 -15.60
C GLU A 36 9.96 -11.20 -14.16
N ASP A 37 10.42 -10.00 -13.80
CA ASP A 37 10.88 -9.68 -12.45
C ASP A 37 9.75 -9.76 -11.42
N ILE A 38 8.55 -9.31 -11.80
CA ILE A 38 7.34 -9.41 -10.98
C ILE A 38 7.02 -10.88 -10.71
N ALA A 39 6.95 -11.71 -11.75
CA ALA A 39 6.64 -13.13 -11.63
C ALA A 39 7.70 -13.87 -10.78
N ALA A 40 8.98 -13.58 -11.00
CA ALA A 40 10.07 -14.13 -10.19
C ALA A 40 9.94 -13.76 -8.71
N THR A 41 9.63 -12.49 -8.42
CA THR A 41 9.45 -12.01 -7.04
C THR A 41 8.26 -12.67 -6.35
N LEU A 42 7.12 -12.78 -7.05
CA LEU A 42 5.93 -13.46 -6.54
C LEU A 42 6.15 -14.97 -6.34
N GLY A 43 7.08 -15.57 -7.09
CA GLY A 43 7.52 -16.95 -6.89
C GLY A 43 8.18 -17.23 -5.54
N ASN A 44 8.62 -16.21 -4.80
CA ASN A 44 9.23 -16.39 -3.47
C ASN A 44 8.21 -16.39 -2.34
N VAL A 45 6.94 -16.10 -2.64
CA VAL A 45 5.86 -16.11 -1.66
C VAL A 45 5.53 -17.55 -1.26
N ALA A 46 5.35 -17.80 0.04
CA ALA A 46 4.97 -19.12 0.54
C ALA A 46 3.57 -19.52 0.05
N MET A 47 3.44 -20.76 -0.43
CA MET A 47 2.21 -21.28 -1.07
C MET A 47 1.71 -22.51 -0.33
N SER A 48 0.41 -22.71 -0.31
CA SER A 48 -0.21 -23.94 0.20
C SER A 48 -1.51 -24.25 -0.53
N ASN A 49 -2.04 -25.46 -0.33
CA ASN A 49 -3.28 -25.93 -0.97
C ASN A 49 -4.54 -25.34 -0.32
N ASN A 50 -4.43 -24.61 0.78
CA ASN A 50 -5.54 -23.93 1.43
C ASN A 50 -5.10 -22.53 1.83
N MET A 51 -5.08 -21.62 0.87
CA MET A 51 -4.62 -20.26 1.07
C MET A 51 -5.66 -19.21 0.67
N LEU A 52 -5.59 -18.06 1.34
CA LEU A 52 -6.42 -16.91 1.05
C LEU A 52 -5.55 -15.71 0.68
N ILE A 53 -5.80 -15.13 -0.49
CA ILE A 53 -5.27 -13.84 -0.90
C ILE A 53 -6.34 -12.79 -0.64
N LEU A 54 -6.05 -11.82 0.22
CA LEU A 54 -6.93 -10.70 0.50
C LEU A 54 -6.36 -9.39 -0.09
N ALA A 55 -7.03 -8.87 -1.12
CA ALA A 55 -6.74 -7.57 -1.69
C ALA A 55 -7.25 -6.44 -0.79
N LEU A 56 -6.32 -5.66 -0.22
CA LEU A 56 -6.60 -4.55 0.70
C LEU A 56 -6.88 -3.22 0.00
N SER A 57 -6.72 -3.15 -1.32
CA SER A 57 -7.12 -1.99 -2.13
C SER A 57 -7.65 -2.42 -3.50
N ARG A 58 -8.43 -1.54 -4.14
CA ARG A 58 -8.95 -1.74 -5.51
C ARG A 58 -8.09 -1.06 -6.58
N SER A 59 -6.84 -0.73 -6.27
CA SER A 59 -5.95 -0.09 -7.24
C SER A 59 -5.60 -1.07 -8.36
N LYS A 60 -5.45 -0.57 -9.59
CA LYS A 60 -5.05 -1.40 -10.75
C LYS A 60 -3.77 -2.21 -10.49
N PRO A 61 -2.71 -1.66 -9.85
CA PRO A 61 -1.53 -2.44 -9.50
C PRO A 61 -1.82 -3.61 -8.57
N VAL A 62 -2.67 -3.44 -7.54
CA VAL A 62 -3.04 -4.54 -6.64
C VAL A 62 -3.82 -5.62 -7.36
N GLN A 63 -4.80 -5.26 -8.19
CA GLN A 63 -5.57 -6.23 -8.99
C GLN A 63 -4.66 -7.05 -9.92
N ARG A 64 -3.73 -6.38 -10.60
CA ARG A 64 -2.74 -7.03 -11.45
C ARG A 64 -1.89 -8.02 -10.67
N ILE A 65 -1.38 -7.63 -9.51
CA ILE A 65 -0.56 -8.52 -8.68
C ILE A 65 -1.34 -9.70 -8.13
N VAL A 66 -2.59 -9.50 -7.72
CA VAL A 66 -3.44 -10.63 -7.30
C VAL A 66 -3.61 -11.63 -8.44
N GLN A 67 -3.90 -11.19 -9.65
CA GLN A 67 -4.03 -12.06 -10.83
C GLN A 67 -2.72 -12.79 -11.15
N MET A 68 -1.59 -12.08 -11.16
CA MET A 68 -0.27 -12.69 -11.42
C MET A 68 0.10 -13.69 -10.33
N LEU A 69 -0.15 -13.37 -9.06
CA LEU A 69 0.11 -14.27 -7.94
C LEU A 69 -0.71 -15.55 -8.05
N GLN A 70 -2.01 -15.45 -8.38
CA GLN A 70 -2.85 -16.62 -8.64
C GLN A 70 -2.26 -17.50 -9.76
N ALA A 71 -1.85 -16.89 -10.88
CA ALA A 71 -1.27 -17.63 -12.00
C ALA A 71 0.04 -18.34 -11.61
N VAL A 72 0.91 -17.69 -10.82
CA VAL A 72 2.16 -18.29 -10.30
C VAL A 72 1.87 -19.45 -9.34
N ILE A 73 0.83 -19.34 -8.51
CA ILE A 73 0.44 -20.41 -7.59
C ILE A 73 -0.11 -21.62 -8.36
N GLN A 74 -0.98 -21.38 -9.35
CA GLN A 74 -1.54 -22.42 -10.21
C GLN A 74 -0.46 -23.13 -11.04
N SER A 75 0.52 -22.40 -11.58
CA SER A 75 1.60 -23.00 -12.36
C SER A 75 2.52 -23.90 -11.52
N ARG A 76 2.51 -23.76 -10.19
CA ARG A 76 3.21 -24.63 -9.24
C ARG A 76 2.35 -25.80 -8.73
N GLY A 77 1.11 -25.94 -9.22
CA GLY A 77 0.24 -27.08 -8.92
C GLY A 77 -0.61 -26.94 -7.65
N PHE A 78 -0.74 -25.73 -7.09
CA PHE A 78 -1.64 -25.48 -5.97
C PHE A 78 -3.01 -25.00 -6.48
N GLU A 79 -4.10 -25.68 -6.08
CA GLU A 79 -5.44 -25.42 -6.63
C GLU A 79 -6.39 -24.70 -5.65
N GLY A 80 -6.17 -24.79 -4.33
CA GLY A 80 -7.05 -24.20 -3.31
C GLY A 80 -6.72 -22.76 -2.92
N VAL A 81 -6.67 -21.87 -3.92
CA VAL A 81 -6.46 -20.42 -3.72
C VAL A 81 -7.79 -19.69 -3.70
N HIS A 82 -8.17 -19.19 -2.53
CA HIS A 82 -9.30 -18.28 -2.39
C HIS A 82 -8.82 -16.84 -2.54
N VAL A 83 -9.56 -16.02 -3.29
CA VAL A 83 -9.26 -14.60 -3.44
C VAL A 83 -10.46 -13.78 -3.01
N ASN A 84 -10.22 -12.82 -2.13
CA ASN A 84 -11.24 -11.88 -1.68
C ASN A 84 -10.67 -10.47 -1.64
N GLY A 85 -11.53 -9.47 -1.44
CA GLY A 85 -11.13 -8.08 -1.31
C GLY A 85 -11.84 -7.38 -0.16
N VAL A 86 -11.22 -6.31 0.35
CA VAL A 86 -11.84 -5.45 1.35
C VAL A 86 -13.02 -4.70 0.71
N ARG A 87 -14.20 -4.78 1.31
CA ARG A 87 -15.33 -3.91 0.98
C ARG A 87 -15.14 -2.58 1.71
N LYS A 88 -15.42 -1.44 1.03
CA LYS A 88 -15.74 -0.21 1.77
C LYS A 88 -16.97 -0.55 2.61
N LEU A 89 -16.96 -0.28 3.91
CA LEU A 89 -18.19 -0.25 4.70
C LEU A 89 -19.10 0.84 4.12
N PRO A 90 -20.30 0.47 3.66
CA PRO A 90 -21.48 1.17 4.11
C PRO A 90 -22.34 0.19 4.89
N ILE A 91 -22.80 0.63 6.06
CA ILE A 91 -24.06 0.27 6.70
C ILE A 91 -24.74 -1.00 6.12
N MET A 92 -24.62 -2.10 6.85
CA MET A 92 -25.43 -3.32 6.81
C MET A 92 -25.43 -4.22 5.54
N GLU A 93 -25.27 -5.51 5.83
CA GLU A 93 -25.67 -6.73 5.12
C GLU A 93 -25.30 -6.90 3.64
N SER A 94 -24.29 -7.75 3.37
CA SER A 94 -24.22 -8.52 2.12
C SER A 94 -23.43 -9.82 2.30
N ASN A 95 -23.87 -10.88 1.62
CA ASN A 95 -23.46 -12.28 1.79
C ASN A 95 -22.08 -12.67 1.20
N GLU A 96 -21.23 -11.74 0.75
CA GLU A 96 -19.95 -12.09 0.10
C GLU A 96 -18.77 -11.13 0.41
N GLY A 97 -18.53 -10.80 1.68
CA GLY A 97 -17.37 -9.98 2.09
C GLY A 97 -17.07 -10.08 3.59
N PHE A 98 -15.91 -9.56 4.00
CA PHE A 98 -15.48 -9.60 5.39
C PHE A 98 -16.06 -8.45 6.22
N ASN A 99 -16.89 -8.78 7.21
CA ASN A 99 -17.48 -7.84 8.17
C ASN A 99 -16.62 -7.76 9.44
N VAL A 100 -16.48 -6.55 9.99
CA VAL A 100 -15.80 -6.33 11.27
C VAL A 100 -16.62 -6.98 12.39
N GLY A 101 -15.99 -7.80 13.23
CA GLY A 101 -16.66 -8.48 14.35
C GLY A 101 -17.42 -9.76 13.97
N SER A 102 -17.44 -10.19 12.70
CA SER A 102 -17.95 -11.51 12.32
C SER A 102 -16.86 -12.60 12.39
N HIS A 103 -17.27 -13.87 12.32
CA HIS A 103 -16.36 -15.02 12.25
C HIS A 103 -15.45 -14.98 11.01
N ASP A 104 -15.84 -14.19 10.00
CA ASP A 104 -15.09 -13.97 8.77
C ASP A 104 -14.17 -12.74 8.87
N CYS A 105 -14.03 -12.08 10.02
CA CYS A 105 -13.09 -10.97 10.16
C CYS A 105 -11.67 -11.42 9.76
N PRO A 106 -10.90 -10.62 8.98
CA PRO A 106 -9.60 -11.03 8.49
C PRO A 106 -8.59 -11.43 9.58
N LEU A 107 -8.83 -10.96 10.80
CA LEU A 107 -8.01 -11.24 11.97
C LEU A 107 -8.16 -12.68 12.51
N PHE A 108 -9.22 -13.41 12.13
CA PHE A 108 -9.47 -14.79 12.56
C PHE A 108 -9.25 -15.84 11.45
N LEU A 109 -8.78 -15.42 10.27
CA LEU A 109 -8.67 -16.27 9.08
C LEU A 109 -7.64 -17.40 9.20
N GLY A 110 -6.62 -17.25 10.05
CA GLY A 110 -5.62 -18.30 10.31
C GLY A 110 -6.20 -19.59 10.92
N ARG A 111 -7.48 -19.57 11.32
CA ARG A 111 -8.20 -20.79 11.76
C ARG A 111 -8.82 -21.58 10.60
N ARG A 112 -8.97 -20.96 9.43
CA ARG A 112 -9.64 -21.53 8.25
C ARG A 112 -8.68 -21.79 7.10
N TYR A 113 -7.62 -21.00 7.00
CA TYR A 113 -6.61 -21.07 5.95
C TYR A 113 -5.25 -21.38 6.55
N GLU A 114 -4.48 -22.22 5.87
CA GLU A 114 -3.09 -22.53 6.24
C GLU A 114 -2.20 -21.30 6.01
N ASN A 115 -2.46 -20.57 4.93
CA ASN A 115 -1.74 -19.35 4.55
C ASN A 115 -2.71 -18.22 4.23
N VAL A 116 -2.50 -17.05 4.83
CA VAL A 116 -3.24 -15.82 4.52
C VAL A 116 -2.23 -14.77 4.03
N ILE A 117 -2.51 -14.18 2.87
CA ILE A 117 -1.66 -13.18 2.24
C ILE A 117 -2.48 -11.91 2.03
N PHE A 118 -2.06 -10.83 2.66
CA PHE A 118 -2.61 -9.50 2.39
C PHE A 118 -1.87 -8.85 1.23
N VAL A 119 -2.59 -8.32 0.24
CA VAL A 119 -1.99 -7.60 -0.90
C VAL A 119 -2.39 -6.14 -0.83
N SER A 120 -1.40 -5.26 -0.71
CA SER A 120 -1.57 -3.86 -0.36
C SER A 120 -0.65 -2.97 -1.19
N ARG A 121 -1.04 -1.71 -1.41
CA ARG A 121 -0.16 -0.69 -2.00
C ARG A 121 0.34 0.22 -0.89
N THR A 122 1.66 0.36 -0.80
CA THR A 122 2.31 1.28 0.11
C THR A 122 2.23 2.70 -0.43
N SER A 123 1.84 3.66 0.43
CA SER A 123 1.77 5.08 0.08
C SER A 123 2.05 5.95 1.30
N TYR A 124 2.15 7.26 1.11
CA TYR A 124 2.12 8.20 2.23
C TYR A 124 0.73 8.25 2.88
N ASP A 125 0.69 8.42 4.19
CA ASP A 125 -0.53 8.55 5.00
C ASP A 125 -0.41 9.72 5.98
N PRO A 126 -1.43 10.59 6.10
CA PRO A 126 -1.33 11.78 6.95
C PRO A 126 -1.32 11.48 8.46
N LEU A 127 -1.91 10.36 8.90
CA LEU A 127 -1.97 10.00 10.31
C LEU A 127 -0.82 9.08 10.71
N PHE A 128 -0.56 8.07 9.88
CA PHE A 128 0.42 7.03 10.16
C PHE A 128 1.80 7.32 9.55
N GLY A 129 1.95 8.39 8.77
CA GLY A 129 3.13 8.61 7.94
C GLY A 129 3.09 7.79 6.65
N PHE A 130 2.79 6.51 6.76
CA PHE A 130 2.68 5.57 5.63
C PHE A 130 1.41 4.72 5.73
N SER A 131 0.85 4.34 4.58
CA SER A 131 -0.27 3.41 4.45
C SER A 131 0.23 2.09 3.89
N GLY A 132 -0.29 0.97 4.38
CA GLY A 132 -0.05 -0.39 3.89
C GLY A 132 -0.84 -1.41 4.73
N THR A 133 -0.49 -2.69 4.69
CA THR A 133 -1.24 -3.74 5.40
C THR A 133 -1.45 -3.42 6.89
N PRO A 134 -0.42 -3.06 7.69
CA PRO A 134 -0.63 -2.85 9.12
C PRO A 134 -1.66 -1.75 9.41
N THR A 135 -1.57 -0.63 8.71
CA THR A 135 -2.42 0.55 8.95
C THR A 135 -3.81 0.39 8.35
N ILE A 136 -3.95 -0.31 7.23
CA ILE A 136 -5.24 -0.69 6.65
C ILE A 136 -5.96 -1.66 7.60
N LEU A 137 -5.27 -2.70 8.09
CA LEU A 137 -5.86 -3.66 9.02
C LEU A 137 -6.30 -2.98 10.31
N LEU A 138 -5.45 -2.11 10.88
CA LEU A 138 -5.80 -1.34 12.07
C LEU A 138 -7.06 -0.50 11.83
N ARG A 139 -7.08 0.28 10.73
CA ARG A 139 -8.15 1.23 10.39
C ARG A 139 -9.49 0.56 10.16
N TYR A 140 -9.51 -0.60 9.50
CA TYR A 140 -10.76 -1.25 9.12
C TYR A 140 -11.20 -2.37 10.05
N TYR A 141 -10.27 -3.04 10.74
CA TYR A 141 -10.58 -4.28 11.45
C TYR A 141 -10.23 -4.27 12.94
N MET A 142 -9.53 -3.25 13.44
CA MET A 142 -9.09 -3.16 14.83
C MET A 142 -9.52 -1.83 15.48
N GLN A 143 -10.83 -1.54 15.48
CA GLN A 143 -11.37 -0.26 15.97
C GLN A 143 -10.90 0.09 17.39
N ASP A 144 -10.83 -0.89 18.30
CA ASP A 144 -10.36 -0.69 19.67
C ASP A 144 -8.92 -0.16 19.74
N ARG A 145 -8.08 -0.53 18.78
CA ARG A 145 -6.68 -0.08 18.69
C ARG A 145 -6.53 1.19 17.86
N MET A 146 -7.48 1.47 16.97
CA MET A 146 -7.48 2.70 16.17
C MET A 146 -7.64 3.95 17.06
N LEU A 147 -8.45 3.89 18.13
CA LEU A 147 -8.55 5.01 19.07
C LEU A 147 -7.18 5.32 19.71
N ALA A 148 -6.48 4.30 20.20
CA ALA A 148 -5.15 4.46 20.78
C ALA A 148 -4.13 5.03 19.78
N ALA A 149 -4.17 4.58 18.53
CA ALA A 149 -3.32 5.15 17.48
C ALA A 149 -3.64 6.63 17.24
N PHE A 150 -4.92 7.00 17.18
CA PHE A 150 -5.33 8.39 16.99
C PHE A 150 -4.93 9.28 18.18
N GLU A 151 -5.09 8.82 19.41
CA GLU A 151 -4.69 9.56 20.62
C GLU A 151 -3.17 9.73 20.75
N SER A 152 -2.39 8.79 20.19
CA SER A 152 -0.92 8.84 20.21
C SER A 152 -0.30 9.87 19.27
N ARG A 153 -1.09 10.52 18.40
CA ARG A 153 -0.58 11.49 17.43
C ARG A 153 0.08 12.68 18.14
N ARG A 154 1.21 13.15 17.61
CA ARG A 154 1.97 14.27 18.20
C ARG A 154 1.27 15.61 18.08
N SER A 155 0.44 15.78 17.04
CA SER A 155 -0.31 17.01 16.79
C SER A 155 -1.52 16.74 15.89
N ASN A 156 -2.30 17.78 15.61
CA ASN A 156 -3.40 17.72 14.65
C ASN A 156 -2.96 17.99 13.19
N LEU A 157 -1.66 18.18 12.93
CA LEU A 157 -1.12 18.34 11.57
C LEU A 157 -0.80 16.98 10.96
N PRO A 158 -0.97 16.82 9.63
CA PRO A 158 -0.58 15.61 8.93
C PRO A 158 0.94 15.43 8.95
N THR A 159 1.41 14.19 9.12
CA THR A 159 2.84 13.86 9.16
C THR A 159 3.20 12.75 8.15
N PRO A 160 2.92 12.94 6.84
CA PRO A 160 3.24 11.93 5.82
C PRO A 160 4.75 11.70 5.75
N GLY A 161 5.15 10.46 5.51
CA GLY A 161 6.55 10.07 5.29
C GLY A 161 7.41 9.99 6.56
N VAL A 162 6.80 10.15 7.74
CA VAL A 162 7.51 10.16 9.03
C VAL A 162 7.08 8.95 9.85
N ASP A 163 8.05 8.22 10.39
CA ASP A 163 7.77 7.20 11.41
C ASP A 163 7.26 7.87 12.70
N CYS A 164 6.04 7.50 13.11
CA CYS A 164 5.28 8.23 14.12
C CYS A 164 4.58 7.26 15.10
N PRO A 165 4.19 7.73 16.31
CA PRO A 165 3.57 6.86 17.31
C PRO A 165 2.31 6.09 16.81
N PRO A 166 1.42 6.68 15.99
CA PRO A 166 0.32 5.92 15.38
C PRO A 166 0.79 4.70 14.56
N MET A 167 1.91 4.80 13.85
CA MET A 167 2.49 3.69 13.09
C MET A 167 2.92 2.54 14.01
N ALA A 168 3.57 2.87 15.13
CA ALA A 168 3.98 1.86 16.11
C ALA A 168 2.79 1.05 16.66
N VAL A 169 1.64 1.69 16.86
CA VAL A 169 0.39 1.01 17.25
C VAL A 169 -0.08 0.05 16.17
N ALA A 170 -0.03 0.44 14.89
CA ALA A 170 -0.42 -0.41 13.77
C ALA A 170 0.49 -1.64 13.59
N LEU A 171 1.81 -1.44 13.71
CA LEU A 171 2.80 -2.52 13.65
C LEU A 171 2.60 -3.50 14.82
N SER A 172 2.53 -3.00 16.05
CA SER A 172 2.34 -3.85 17.23
C SER A 172 1.04 -4.66 17.18
N ALA A 173 -0.04 -4.08 16.64
CA ALA A 173 -1.30 -4.79 16.45
C ALA A 173 -1.20 -5.90 15.39
N SER A 174 -0.30 -5.75 14.42
CA SER A 174 -0.10 -6.69 13.31
C SER A 174 0.91 -7.80 13.62
N GLU A 175 1.84 -7.60 14.57
CA GLU A 175 2.87 -8.59 14.95
C GLU A 175 2.29 -9.96 15.38
N LYS A 176 1.08 -9.96 15.94
CA LYS A 176 0.42 -11.18 16.43
C LYS A 176 -0.36 -11.95 15.36
N LEU A 177 -0.44 -11.41 14.14
CA LEU A 177 -1.19 -12.04 13.06
C LEU A 177 -0.33 -13.09 12.37
N SER A 178 -0.81 -14.32 12.34
CA SER A 178 -0.22 -15.42 11.57
C SER A 178 -0.58 -15.29 10.08
N ALA A 179 -0.04 -14.26 9.42
CA ALA A 179 -0.27 -13.97 8.02
C ALA A 179 0.92 -13.27 7.39
N ALA A 180 1.03 -13.39 6.06
CA ALA A 180 2.02 -12.70 5.25
C ALA A 180 1.41 -11.47 4.57
N SER A 181 2.26 -10.56 4.11
CA SER A 181 1.86 -9.46 3.22
C SER A 181 2.66 -9.46 1.94
N VAL A 182 2.06 -8.93 0.87
CA VAL A 182 2.67 -8.50 -0.38
C VAL A 182 2.38 -7.01 -0.53
N GLU A 183 3.42 -6.21 -0.36
CA GLU A 183 3.37 -4.75 -0.33
C GLU A 183 3.94 -4.17 -1.62
N LEU A 184 3.16 -3.32 -2.27
CA LEU A 184 3.49 -2.77 -3.58
C LEU A 184 3.93 -1.31 -3.47
N VAL A 185 5.08 -1.00 -4.04
CA VAL A 185 5.44 0.38 -4.42
C VAL A 185 5.10 0.54 -5.89
N ALA A 186 4.10 1.37 -6.19
CA ALA A 186 3.59 1.54 -7.55
C ALA A 186 3.16 2.98 -7.82
N SER A 187 3.17 3.36 -9.09
CA SER A 187 2.65 4.63 -9.63
C SER A 187 1.56 4.35 -10.67
N ASN A 188 1.06 5.40 -11.35
CA ASN A 188 0.15 5.22 -12.48
C ASN A 188 0.85 4.60 -13.70
N SER A 189 2.18 4.67 -13.76
CA SER A 189 2.99 4.12 -14.86
C SER A 189 3.30 2.63 -14.69
N GLY A 190 3.25 2.10 -13.47
CA GLY A 190 3.52 0.69 -13.22
C GLY A 190 3.91 0.38 -11.78
N ILE A 191 4.49 -0.80 -11.59
CA ILE A 191 4.96 -1.31 -10.30
C ILE A 191 6.47 -1.15 -10.25
N SER A 192 6.98 -0.58 -9.17
CA SER A 192 8.41 -0.33 -8.94
C SER A 192 9.06 -1.29 -7.96
N GLY A 193 8.26 -1.89 -7.08
CA GLY A 193 8.74 -2.82 -6.08
C GLY A 193 7.62 -3.66 -5.51
N ILE A 194 7.96 -4.90 -5.18
CA ILE A 194 7.10 -5.86 -4.50
C ILE A 194 7.88 -6.40 -3.32
N TYR A 195 7.31 -6.30 -2.12
CA TYR A 195 7.95 -6.72 -0.88
C TYR A 195 7.04 -7.71 -0.17
N SER A 196 7.54 -8.90 0.10
CA SER A 196 6.77 -9.95 0.77
C SER A 196 7.50 -10.51 1.98
N GLY A 197 6.72 -11.06 2.92
CA GLY A 197 7.22 -11.59 4.19
C GLY A 197 6.14 -11.57 5.25
N ASN A 198 6.54 -11.59 6.53
CA ASN A 198 5.58 -11.21 7.58
C ASN A 198 5.08 -9.78 7.33
N ILE A 199 3.92 -9.46 7.89
CA ILE A 199 3.25 -8.18 7.66
C ILE A 199 4.15 -6.97 7.94
N CYS A 200 4.90 -6.99 9.04
CA CYS A 200 5.71 -5.86 9.46
C CYS A 200 6.95 -5.68 8.59
N ASP A 201 7.63 -6.77 8.23
CA ASP A 201 8.87 -6.75 7.47
C ASP A 201 8.60 -6.41 5.99
N GLY A 202 7.56 -7.00 5.40
CA GLY A 202 7.11 -6.65 4.05
C GLY A 202 6.76 -5.17 3.95
N PHE A 203 6.06 -4.65 4.96
CA PHE A 203 5.70 -3.23 5.03
C PHE A 203 6.92 -2.32 5.23
N ARG A 204 7.83 -2.64 6.16
CA ARG A 204 9.05 -1.86 6.40
C ARG A 204 9.95 -1.77 5.17
N ASN A 205 10.11 -2.87 4.44
CA ASN A 205 10.90 -2.87 3.21
C ASN A 205 10.24 -2.01 2.12
N ALA A 206 8.91 -2.06 2.01
CA ALA A 206 8.18 -1.24 1.05
C ALA A 206 8.24 0.26 1.36
N ILE A 207 8.13 0.68 2.64
CA ILE A 207 8.27 2.11 3.00
C ILE A 207 9.70 2.61 2.75
N GLN A 208 10.71 1.77 2.96
CA GLN A 208 12.10 2.13 2.69
C GLN A 208 12.29 2.40 1.19
N LYS A 209 11.77 1.51 0.33
CA LYS A 209 11.80 1.71 -1.12
C LYS A 209 11.02 2.95 -1.53
N LEU A 210 9.80 3.13 -1.04
CA LEU A 210 8.96 4.29 -1.37
C LEU A 210 9.70 5.59 -1.03
N THR A 211 10.27 5.69 0.17
CA THR A 211 11.02 6.87 0.64
C THR A 211 12.24 7.10 -0.25
N SER A 212 13.08 6.09 -0.47
CA SER A 212 14.28 6.22 -1.32
C SER A 212 13.98 6.62 -2.77
N ALA A 213 12.80 6.26 -3.28
CA ALA A 213 12.42 6.51 -4.67
C ALA A 213 11.65 7.81 -4.87
N THR A 214 11.14 8.44 -3.79
CA THR A 214 10.22 9.59 -3.92
C THR A 214 10.58 10.78 -3.03
N THR A 215 11.50 10.63 -2.08
CA THR A 215 12.06 11.77 -1.34
C THR A 215 13.06 12.51 -2.20
N VAL A 216 12.83 13.80 -2.36
CA VAL A 216 13.73 14.71 -3.09
C VAL A 216 14.05 15.86 -2.17
N GLU A 217 15.34 16.04 -1.88
CA GLU A 217 15.84 17.20 -1.16
C GLU A 217 15.88 18.39 -2.11
N VAL A 218 15.27 19.49 -1.69
CA VAL A 218 15.22 20.73 -2.46
C VAL A 218 15.49 21.88 -1.52
N ASP A 219 16.29 22.85 -1.96
CA ASP A 219 16.50 24.08 -1.20
C ASP A 219 15.17 24.80 -0.94
N TYR A 220 15.16 25.63 0.11
CA TYR A 220 13.97 26.40 0.47
C TYR A 220 13.50 27.28 -0.70
N ALA A 221 12.28 27.01 -1.17
CA ALA A 221 11.58 27.84 -2.13
C ALA A 221 10.51 28.69 -1.43
N LYS A 222 10.32 29.94 -1.89
CA LYS A 222 9.23 30.80 -1.39
C LYS A 222 7.84 30.31 -1.80
N SER A 223 7.78 29.55 -2.90
CA SER A 223 6.54 29.03 -3.48
C SER A 223 6.79 27.65 -4.06
N ALA A 224 5.79 26.78 -3.95
CA ALA A 224 5.76 25.49 -4.62
C ALA A 224 4.50 25.40 -5.48
N ILE A 225 4.64 24.86 -6.69
CA ILE A 225 3.50 24.57 -7.58
C ILE A 225 3.44 23.06 -7.70
N VAL A 226 2.31 22.48 -7.28
CA VAL A 226 2.12 21.03 -7.23
C VAL A 226 1.03 20.65 -8.23
N GLY A 227 1.38 19.78 -9.18
CA GLY A 227 0.45 19.14 -10.12
C GLY A 227 0.23 17.68 -9.73
N GLY A 228 -0.98 17.16 -9.92
CA GLY A 228 -1.39 15.80 -9.54
C GLY A 228 -2.34 15.17 -10.53
#